data_AF-A0A2Z4GH86-F1
#
_entry.id   AF-A0A2Z4GH86-F1
#
_cell.length_a   1.000
_cell.length_b   1.000
_cell.length_c   1.000
_cell.angle_alpha   90.00
_cell.angle_beta   90.00
_cell.angle_gamma   90.00
#
_symmetry.space_group_name_H-M   'P 1'
#
loop_
_entity.id
_entity.type
_entity.pdbx_description
1 polymer ?
#
loop_
_entity_poly.entity_id
_entity_poly.type
_entity_poly.pdbx_seq_one_letter_code
_entity_poly.pdbx_strand_id
1 'polypeptide(L)'
;MKRALAFFLLLASLGCEKEDLVFEYRINDSLKIYVNNFYEEADKRGLNLQEENLIVDFVDSLDEDLCGQCERPGGKDEQQRKVLISITSACWDQEPQQNREALVFHELGHCLLNREHKEILFSSGAPKSIMTRVLDGPYQPCEYVINDNGSACNKTVRRQYYIDELFNENIATVPSWAN
;
A
#
# COMPACT_ATOMS: atom_id res chain seq x y z
N MET A 1 -55.90 56.97 -4.75
CA MET A 1 -54.90 56.84 -3.67
C MET A 1 -54.27 55.46 -3.78
N LYS A 2 -52.94 55.42 -3.85
CA LYS A 2 -52.10 54.25 -4.14
C LYS A 2 -51.95 53.38 -2.89
N ARG A 3 -52.11 52.05 -3.00
CA ARG A 3 -51.46 51.07 -2.11
C ARG A 3 -51.17 49.80 -2.90
N ALA A 4 -49.97 49.73 -3.49
CA ALA A 4 -49.39 48.49 -3.97
C ALA A 4 -48.75 47.79 -2.76
N LEU A 5 -49.23 46.59 -2.44
CA LEU A 5 -48.69 45.76 -1.37
C LEU A 5 -47.54 44.94 -1.97
N ALA A 6 -46.30 45.34 -1.69
CA ALA A 6 -45.11 44.60 -2.10
C ALA A 6 -44.89 43.43 -1.13
N PHE A 7 -45.09 42.20 -1.61
CA PHE A 7 -44.69 40.98 -0.91
C PHE A 7 -43.19 40.78 -1.13
N PHE A 8 -42.40 41.01 -0.08
CA PHE A 8 -40.95 40.79 -0.10
C PHE A 8 -40.70 39.29 0.11
N LEU A 9 -40.37 38.58 -0.98
CA LEU A 9 -39.93 37.19 -0.94
C LEU A 9 -38.54 37.13 -0.28
N LEU A 10 -38.47 36.72 0.97
CA LEU A 10 -37.22 36.44 1.67
C LEU A 10 -36.73 35.04 1.25
N LEU A 11 -36.01 34.96 0.13
CA LEU A 11 -35.25 33.78 -0.27
C LEU A 11 -34.05 33.65 0.68
N ALA A 12 -34.25 32.90 1.77
CA ALA A 12 -33.15 32.43 2.61
C ALA A 12 -32.35 31.40 1.79
N SER A 13 -31.23 31.82 1.22
CA SER A 13 -30.21 30.91 0.71
C SER A 13 -29.63 30.14 1.88
N LEU A 14 -30.12 28.91 2.08
CA LEU A 14 -29.38 27.86 2.77
C LEU A 14 -28.15 27.55 1.93
N GLY A 15 -27.08 28.33 2.12
CA GLY A 15 -25.75 27.97 1.67
C GLY A 15 -25.36 26.69 2.38
N CYS A 16 -25.36 25.58 1.67
CA CYS A 16 -24.76 24.35 2.13
C CYS A 16 -23.25 24.59 2.13
N GLU A 17 -22.70 24.95 3.29
CA GLU A 17 -21.25 24.97 3.50
C GLU A 17 -20.79 23.51 3.37
N LYS A 18 -19.94 23.22 2.37
CA LYS A 18 -19.31 21.89 2.29
C LYS A 18 -18.46 21.77 3.55
N GLU A 19 -18.75 20.78 4.39
CA GLU A 19 -17.86 20.46 5.51
C GLU A 19 -16.46 20.20 4.95
N ASP A 20 -15.47 20.94 5.46
CA ASP A 20 -14.07 20.70 5.13
C ASP A 20 -13.72 19.28 5.59
N LEU A 21 -13.42 18.39 4.66
CA LEU A 21 -12.96 17.04 4.97
C LEU A 21 -11.57 17.16 5.59
N VAL A 22 -11.48 16.93 6.90
CA VAL A 22 -10.20 16.87 7.61
C VAL A 22 -9.69 15.43 7.55
N PHE A 23 -8.62 15.20 6.78
CA PHE A 23 -7.95 13.90 6.72
C PHE A 23 -6.93 13.75 7.84
N GLU A 24 -6.78 12.53 8.30
CA GLU A 24 -5.82 12.14 9.32
C GLU A 24 -4.58 11.51 8.68
N TYR A 25 -3.42 11.79 9.29
CA TYR A 25 -2.21 11.02 9.08
C TYR A 25 -1.83 10.34 10.40
N ARG A 26 -1.94 9.01 10.44
CA ARG A 26 -1.66 8.23 11.64
C ARG A 26 -1.13 6.85 11.30
N ILE A 27 0.05 6.55 11.83
CA ILE A 27 0.75 5.29 11.58
C ILE A 27 0.92 4.56 12.91
N ASN A 28 0.53 3.29 12.97
CA ASN A 28 0.82 2.43 14.11
C ASN A 28 2.34 2.35 14.35
N ASP A 29 2.78 2.46 15.61
CA ASP A 29 4.21 2.52 15.95
C ASP A 29 5.01 1.31 15.44
N SER A 30 4.43 0.11 15.49
CA SER A 30 5.09 -1.12 15.01
C SER A 30 5.17 -1.20 13.48
N LEU A 31 4.35 -0.42 12.75
CA LEU A 31 4.35 -0.34 11.29
C LEU A 31 5.21 0.83 10.77
N LYS A 32 5.54 1.79 11.64
CA LYS A 32 6.25 3.02 11.29
C LYS A 32 7.58 2.80 10.57
N ILE A 33 8.33 1.76 10.97
CA ILE A 33 9.60 1.44 10.30
C ILE A 33 9.40 1.10 8.81
N TYR A 34 8.35 0.34 8.48
CA TYR A 34 8.08 -0.06 7.10
C TYR A 34 7.50 1.10 6.29
N VAL A 35 6.62 1.90 6.89
CA VAL A 35 6.07 3.10 6.23
C VAL A 35 7.18 4.11 5.94
N ASN A 36 8.07 4.39 6.90
CA ASN A 36 9.22 5.28 6.68
C ASN A 36 10.14 4.74 5.57
N ASN A 37 10.47 3.44 5.59
CA ASN A 37 11.27 2.82 4.54
C ASN A 37 10.62 3.00 3.16
N PHE A 38 9.30 2.92 3.05
CA PHE A 38 8.60 3.13 1.79
C PHE A 38 8.80 4.55 1.25
N TYR A 39 8.61 5.57 2.10
CA TYR A 39 8.83 6.97 1.73
C TYR A 39 10.30 7.25 1.39
N GLU A 40 11.25 6.69 2.14
CA GLU A 40 12.68 6.78 1.82
C GLU A 40 13.03 6.14 0.46
N GLU A 41 12.45 4.99 0.15
CA GLU A 41 12.66 4.32 -1.14
C GLU A 41 11.98 5.07 -2.30
N ALA A 42 10.84 5.72 -2.06
CA ALA A 42 10.20 6.61 -3.02
C ALA A 42 11.09 7.83 -3.33
N ASP A 43 11.64 8.47 -2.29
CA ASP A 43 12.52 9.64 -2.42
C ASP A 43 13.81 9.31 -3.18
N LYS A 44 14.43 8.15 -2.90
CA LYS A 44 15.61 7.65 -3.66
C LYS A 44 15.34 7.50 -5.16
N ARG A 45 14.07 7.39 -5.56
CA ARG A 45 13.62 7.26 -6.96
C ARG A 45 13.01 8.56 -7.51
N GLY A 46 13.11 9.66 -6.76
CA GLY A 46 12.65 10.99 -7.16
C GLY A 46 11.14 11.18 -7.05
N LEU A 47 10.44 10.32 -6.31
CA LEU A 47 9.00 10.43 -6.08
C LEU A 47 8.74 11.12 -4.73
N ASN A 48 8.28 12.37 -4.79
CA ASN A 48 7.92 13.15 -3.60
C ASN A 48 6.46 12.87 -3.19
N LEU A 49 6.24 11.77 -2.49
CA LEU A 49 4.94 11.40 -1.94
C LEU A 49 4.64 12.21 -0.68
N GLN A 50 3.41 12.69 -0.53
CA GLN A 50 3.01 13.44 0.66
C GLN A 50 2.68 12.49 1.82
N GLU A 51 3.16 12.84 3.02
CA GLU A 51 2.84 12.18 4.29
C GLU A 51 1.54 12.75 4.89
N GLU A 52 0.45 12.60 4.15
CA GLU A 52 -0.88 13.08 4.54
C GLU A 52 -1.97 12.11 4.10
N ASN A 53 -3.16 12.23 4.72
CA ASN A 53 -4.32 11.43 4.35
C ASN A 53 -3.99 9.92 4.27
N LEU A 54 -3.44 9.37 5.35
CA LEU A 54 -3.05 7.97 5.42
C LEU A 54 -3.14 7.46 6.86
N ILE A 55 -3.96 6.44 7.07
CA ILE A 55 -3.97 5.66 8.30
C ILE A 55 -3.34 4.30 8.00
N VAL A 56 -2.40 3.84 8.83
CA VAL A 56 -1.82 2.50 8.72
C VAL A 56 -1.92 1.82 10.07
N ASP A 57 -2.67 0.72 10.15
CA ASP A 57 -3.03 0.09 11.43
C ASP A 57 -3.13 -1.44 11.32
N PHE A 58 -3.16 -2.07 12.49
CA PHE A 58 -3.53 -3.49 12.60
C PHE A 58 -5.03 -3.68 12.77
N VAL A 59 -5.50 -4.83 12.33
CA VAL A 59 -6.82 -5.40 12.65
C VAL A 59 -6.65 -6.84 13.12
N ASP A 60 -7.60 -7.34 13.93
CA ASP A 60 -7.53 -8.69 14.48
C ASP A 60 -7.48 -9.76 13.37
N SER A 61 -8.28 -9.56 12.33
CA SER A 61 -8.25 -10.35 11.11
C SER A 61 -8.90 -9.56 9.96
N LEU A 62 -8.52 -9.90 8.74
CA LEU A 62 -9.29 -9.61 7.53
C LEU A 62 -10.05 -10.90 7.12
N ASP A 63 -10.80 -10.86 6.03
CA ASP A 63 -11.37 -12.09 5.44
C ASP A 63 -10.29 -13.17 5.25
N GLU A 64 -10.65 -14.46 5.32
CA GLU A 64 -9.73 -15.59 5.57
C GLU A 64 -8.51 -15.68 4.62
N ASP A 65 -8.55 -15.03 3.46
CA ASP A 65 -7.50 -15.07 2.44
C ASP A 65 -6.63 -13.80 2.36
N LEU A 66 -6.84 -12.79 3.23
CA LEU A 66 -6.16 -11.50 3.16
C LEU A 66 -5.26 -11.24 4.38
N CYS A 67 -4.00 -10.89 4.12
CA CYS A 67 -3.07 -10.42 5.15
C CYS A 67 -2.96 -8.90 5.23
N GLY A 68 -3.38 -8.20 4.18
CA GLY A 68 -3.41 -6.75 4.10
C GLY A 68 -4.58 -6.29 3.24
N GLN A 69 -4.99 -5.04 3.46
CA GLN A 69 -5.97 -4.37 2.62
C GLN A 69 -5.72 -2.86 2.61
N CYS A 70 -5.65 -2.31 1.41
CA CYS A 70 -5.81 -0.88 1.19
C CYS A 70 -7.30 -0.53 1.00
N GLU A 71 -7.85 0.27 1.91
CA GLU A 71 -9.10 1.01 1.71
C GLU A 71 -8.76 2.35 1.04
N ARG A 72 -9.00 2.42 -0.26
CA ARG A 72 -9.01 3.69 -1.00
C ARG A 72 -10.40 3.90 -1.63
N PRO A 73 -10.98 5.10 -1.58
CA PRO A 73 -12.19 5.40 -2.32
C PRO A 73 -11.91 5.35 -3.83
N GLY A 74 -12.77 4.69 -4.59
CA GLY A 74 -12.81 4.87 -6.04
C GLY A 74 -13.69 6.08 -6.40
N GLY A 75 -13.19 7.03 -7.18
CA GLY A 75 -13.98 8.15 -7.69
C GLY A 75 -13.43 9.55 -7.40
N LYS A 76 -14.29 10.57 -7.53
CA LYS A 76 -13.95 12.01 -7.47
C LYS A 76 -13.85 12.60 -6.05
N ASP A 77 -14.10 11.80 -5.02
CA ASP A 77 -14.09 12.28 -3.64
C ASP A 77 -12.80 11.80 -2.97
N GLU A 78 -11.94 12.75 -2.61
CA GLU A 78 -10.81 12.52 -1.71
C GLU A 78 -11.40 12.03 -0.37
N GLN A 79 -11.22 10.76 -0.02
CA GLN A 79 -11.57 10.22 1.29
C GLN A 79 -10.32 9.66 1.96
N GLN A 80 -10.45 9.37 3.25
CA GLN A 80 -9.37 8.82 4.07
C GLN A 80 -8.79 7.55 3.45
N ARG A 81 -7.49 7.53 3.13
CA ARG A 81 -6.81 6.28 2.77
C ARG A 81 -6.47 5.50 4.03
N LYS A 82 -6.70 4.19 4.02
CA LYS A 82 -6.29 3.29 5.10
C LYS A 82 -5.59 2.05 4.58
N VAL A 83 -4.51 1.66 5.24
CA VAL A 83 -3.88 0.35 5.10
C VAL A 83 -4.15 -0.41 6.39
N LEU A 84 -4.80 -1.56 6.27
CA LEU A 84 -5.12 -2.45 7.38
C LEU A 84 -4.29 -3.72 7.22
N ILE A 85 -3.55 -4.09 8.27
CA ILE A 85 -2.73 -5.30 8.30
C ILE A 85 -3.34 -6.28 9.30
N SER A 86 -3.55 -7.52 8.89
CA SER A 86 -4.04 -8.59 9.76
C SER A 86 -2.94 -8.99 10.75
N ILE A 87 -3.22 -8.93 12.05
CA ILE A 87 -2.24 -9.30 13.10
C ILE A 87 -2.18 -10.81 13.36
N THR A 88 -2.93 -11.62 12.60
CA THR A 88 -2.89 -13.08 12.78
C THR A 88 -1.49 -13.63 12.63
N SER A 89 -1.21 -14.74 13.32
CA SER A 89 0.12 -15.37 13.30
C SER A 89 0.62 -15.70 11.89
N ALA A 90 -0.30 -16.06 10.99
CA ALA A 90 0.02 -16.41 9.60
C ALA A 90 0.34 -15.19 8.72
N CYS A 91 -0.08 -13.99 9.12
CA CYS A 91 0.10 -12.77 8.33
C CYS A 91 1.16 -11.82 8.90
N TRP A 92 1.41 -11.85 10.21
CA TRP A 92 2.30 -10.90 10.86
C TRP A 92 3.25 -11.52 11.87
N ASP A 93 2.75 -12.09 12.97
CA ASP A 93 3.58 -12.36 14.16
C ASP A 93 4.73 -13.34 13.91
N GLN A 94 4.58 -14.30 13.00
CA GLN A 94 5.63 -15.26 12.65
C GLN A 94 6.36 -14.92 11.35
N GLU A 95 5.91 -13.89 10.62
CA GLU A 95 6.53 -13.52 9.35
C GLU A 95 7.90 -12.84 9.55
N PRO A 96 8.91 -13.18 8.73
CA PRO A 96 10.18 -12.47 8.70
C PRO A 96 9.99 -10.97 8.41
N GLN A 97 10.89 -10.14 8.91
CA GLN A 97 10.85 -8.67 8.71
C GLN A 97 10.74 -8.29 7.23
N GLN A 98 11.39 -9.03 6.33
CA GLN A 98 11.32 -8.80 4.89
C GLN A 98 9.93 -9.07 4.31
N ASN A 99 9.21 -10.06 4.82
CA ASN A 99 7.85 -10.37 4.37
C ASN A 99 6.86 -9.33 4.90
N ARG A 100 7.05 -8.88 6.14
CA ARG A 100 6.32 -7.75 6.72
C ARG A 100 6.53 -6.46 5.92
N GLU A 101 7.77 -6.17 5.53
CA GLU A 101 8.07 -5.05 4.63
C GLU A 101 7.38 -5.20 3.28
N ALA A 102 7.46 -6.39 2.68
CA ALA A 102 6.83 -6.67 1.39
C ALA A 102 5.32 -6.46 1.42
N LEU A 103 4.65 -6.94 2.47
CA LEU A 103 3.22 -6.78 2.68
C LEU A 103 2.85 -5.30 2.84
N VAL A 104 3.54 -4.56 3.71
CA VAL A 104 3.27 -3.12 3.90
C VAL A 104 3.52 -2.35 2.60
N PHE A 105 4.59 -2.67 1.86
CA PHE A 105 4.90 -2.03 0.58
C PHE A 105 3.85 -2.35 -0.50
N HIS A 106 3.32 -3.57 -0.51
CA HIS A 106 2.23 -3.97 -1.39
C HIS A 106 0.98 -3.12 -1.15
N GLU A 107 0.54 -3.01 0.10
CA GLU A 107 -0.66 -2.22 0.44
C GLU A 107 -0.45 -0.71 0.21
N LEU A 108 0.73 -0.19 0.52
CA LEU A 108 1.08 1.20 0.20
C LEU A 108 1.17 1.43 -1.32
N GLY A 109 1.56 0.41 -2.10
CA GLY A 109 1.47 0.43 -3.55
C GLY A 109 0.05 0.64 -4.04
N HIS A 110 -0.92 -0.06 -3.46
CA HIS A 110 -2.34 0.15 -3.75
C HIS A 110 -2.81 1.57 -3.36
N CYS A 111 -2.45 2.03 -2.16
CA CYS A 111 -2.99 3.25 -1.55
C CYS A 111 -2.32 4.56 -2.03
N LEU A 112 -1.01 4.56 -2.25
CA LEU A 112 -0.23 5.77 -2.57
C LEU A 112 0.19 5.84 -4.04
N LEU A 113 0.37 4.70 -4.70
CA LEU A 113 0.85 4.63 -6.09
C LEU A 113 -0.25 4.22 -7.07
N ASN A 114 -1.47 3.97 -6.58
CA ASN A 114 -2.60 3.50 -7.37
C ASN A 114 -2.27 2.21 -8.18
N ARG A 115 -1.44 1.34 -7.61
CA ARG A 115 -1.05 0.09 -8.25
C ARG A 115 -2.19 -0.92 -8.19
N GLU A 116 -2.35 -1.70 -9.25
CA GLU A 116 -3.23 -2.87 -9.29
C GLU A 116 -2.41 -4.15 -9.16
N HIS A 117 -3.10 -5.24 -8.80
CA HIS A 117 -2.47 -6.55 -8.79
C HIS A 117 -1.95 -6.95 -10.18
N LYS A 118 -0.79 -7.62 -10.23
CA LYS A 118 -0.11 -8.02 -11.47
C LYS A 118 0.49 -9.42 -11.34
N GLU A 119 -0.20 -10.41 -11.93
CA GLU A 119 0.13 -11.85 -11.80
C GLU A 119 1.02 -12.40 -12.93
N ILE A 120 1.90 -11.56 -13.47
CA ILE A 120 2.82 -12.01 -14.52
C ILE A 120 4.03 -12.65 -13.85
N LEU A 121 4.43 -13.83 -14.33
CA LEU A 121 5.61 -14.55 -13.83
C LEU A 121 6.78 -14.46 -14.82
N PHE A 122 8.00 -14.54 -14.28
CA PHE A 122 9.20 -14.85 -15.05
C PHE A 122 9.28 -16.34 -15.42
N SER A 123 10.26 -16.73 -16.25
CA SER A 123 10.49 -18.15 -16.61
C SER A 123 10.86 -19.01 -15.41
N SER A 124 11.56 -18.45 -14.43
CA SER A 124 11.82 -19.07 -13.13
C SER A 124 10.57 -19.34 -12.28
N GLY A 125 9.40 -18.82 -12.68
CA GLY A 125 8.16 -18.87 -11.89
C GLY A 125 8.05 -17.77 -10.83
N ALA A 126 9.08 -16.95 -10.64
CA ALA A 126 9.02 -15.82 -9.72
C ALA A 126 8.06 -14.72 -10.25
N PRO A 127 7.28 -14.07 -9.39
CA PRO A 127 6.44 -12.93 -9.78
C PRO A 127 7.27 -11.79 -10.36
N LYS A 128 6.79 -11.15 -11.43
CA LYS A 128 7.42 -9.94 -11.99
C LYS A 128 7.13 -8.69 -11.17
N SER A 129 6.13 -8.73 -10.29
CA SER A 129 5.74 -7.57 -9.49
C SER A 129 5.57 -7.93 -8.04
N ILE A 130 5.85 -6.98 -7.15
CA ILE A 130 5.50 -7.07 -5.73
C ILE A 130 3.98 -7.03 -5.52
N MET A 131 3.25 -6.49 -6.50
CA MET A 131 1.79 -6.45 -6.55
C MET A 131 1.16 -7.79 -6.96
N THR A 132 1.83 -8.91 -6.70
CA THR A 132 1.26 -10.24 -6.93
C THR A 132 0.39 -10.67 -5.76
N ARG A 133 -0.63 -11.49 -6.00
CA ARG A 133 -1.37 -12.19 -4.94
C ARG A 133 -0.63 -13.39 -4.37
N VAL A 134 0.52 -13.77 -4.94
CA VAL A 134 1.32 -14.88 -4.43
C VAL A 134 1.95 -14.48 -3.09
N LEU A 135 1.47 -15.10 -2.00
CA LEU A 135 1.88 -14.81 -0.62
C LEU A 135 3.26 -15.38 -0.22
N ASP A 136 4.02 -15.94 -1.17
CA ASP A 136 5.34 -16.53 -0.92
C ASP A 136 6.45 -15.46 -0.96
N GLY A 137 6.46 -14.60 0.07
CA GLY A 137 7.50 -13.63 0.44
C GLY A 137 8.49 -13.28 -0.69
N PRO A 138 8.26 -12.21 -1.49
CA PRO A 138 8.95 -12.00 -2.76
C PRO A 138 10.48 -11.87 -2.60
N TYR A 139 10.94 -11.45 -1.43
CA TYR A 139 12.35 -11.37 -1.07
C TYR A 139 12.65 -11.90 0.33
N GLN A 140 11.97 -12.98 0.73
CA GLN A 140 12.15 -13.62 2.04
C GLN A 140 13.57 -14.16 2.28
N PRO A 141 14.09 -14.12 3.52
CA PRO A 141 15.30 -14.83 3.90
C PRO A 141 15.04 -16.34 4.02
N CYS A 142 16.10 -17.16 4.04
CA CYS A 142 15.98 -18.53 4.52
C CYS A 142 15.76 -18.53 6.03
N GLU A 143 14.74 -19.25 6.49
CA GLU A 143 14.54 -19.48 7.93
C GLU A 143 15.63 -20.40 8.51
N TYR A 144 16.03 -21.42 7.75
CA TYR A 144 17.13 -22.33 8.11
C TYR A 144 18.03 -22.64 6.90
N VAL A 145 19.34 -22.62 7.10
CA VAL A 145 20.34 -23.06 6.11
C VAL A 145 20.79 -24.46 6.49
N ILE A 146 20.07 -25.50 6.04
CA ILE A 146 20.32 -26.90 6.44
C ILE A 146 21.19 -27.65 5.40
N ASN A 147 21.53 -27.03 4.27
CA ASN A 147 22.42 -27.62 3.26
C ASN A 147 23.23 -26.54 2.50
N ASP A 148 24.27 -26.97 1.77
CA ASP A 148 25.10 -26.12 0.91
C ASP A 148 24.30 -25.40 -0.20
N ASN A 149 23.01 -25.73 -0.35
CA ASN A 149 22.04 -25.11 -1.25
C ASN A 149 21.16 -24.05 -0.56
N GLY A 150 21.61 -23.46 0.56
CA GLY A 150 20.98 -22.31 1.23
C GLY A 150 20.74 -21.08 0.34
N SER A 151 21.23 -21.09 -0.91
CA SER A 151 20.92 -20.10 -1.94
C SER A 151 19.51 -20.22 -2.52
N ALA A 152 18.88 -21.39 -2.50
CA ALA A 152 17.58 -21.61 -3.15
C ALA A 152 16.40 -20.98 -2.39
N CYS A 153 16.43 -21.02 -1.05
CA CYS A 153 15.40 -20.39 -0.21
C CYS A 153 15.63 -18.88 0.01
N ASN A 154 16.87 -18.38 -0.15
CA ASN A 154 17.20 -17.00 0.18
C ASN A 154 16.86 -16.08 -1.00
N LYS A 155 15.70 -15.42 -0.92
CA LYS A 155 15.22 -14.48 -1.93
C LYS A 155 15.60 -13.03 -1.63
N THR A 156 16.40 -12.75 -0.59
CA THR A 156 16.70 -11.35 -0.17
C THR A 156 17.33 -10.50 -1.27
N VAL A 157 18.13 -11.11 -2.16
CA VAL A 157 18.73 -10.45 -3.34
C VAL A 157 17.69 -9.90 -4.32
N ARG A 158 16.43 -10.34 -4.23
CA ARG A 158 15.33 -9.88 -5.09
C ARG A 158 14.73 -8.55 -4.62
N ARG A 159 14.99 -8.13 -3.36
CA ARG A 159 14.40 -6.92 -2.75
C ARG A 159 14.55 -5.69 -3.64
N GLN A 160 15.76 -5.43 -4.12
CA GLN A 160 16.05 -4.25 -4.93
C GLN A 160 15.17 -4.18 -6.18
N TYR A 161 15.05 -5.30 -6.91
CA TYR A 161 14.23 -5.38 -8.12
C TYR A 161 12.75 -5.10 -7.82
N TYR A 162 12.19 -5.71 -6.78
CA TYR A 162 10.76 -5.53 -6.46
C TYR A 162 10.44 -4.11 -6.01
N ILE A 163 11.34 -3.45 -5.29
CA ILE A 163 11.15 -2.04 -4.92
C ILE A 163 11.33 -1.13 -6.14
N ASP A 164 12.30 -1.41 -7.02
CA ASP A 164 12.42 -0.67 -8.29
C ASP A 164 11.18 -0.83 -9.16
N GLU A 165 10.63 -2.05 -9.24
CA GLU A 165 9.42 -2.34 -9.98
C GLU A 165 8.18 -1.67 -9.38
N LEU A 166 8.07 -1.60 -8.05
CA LEU A 166 6.96 -0.95 -7.34
C LEU A 166 6.83 0.53 -7.71
N PHE A 167 7.96 1.23 -7.80
CA PHE A 167 8.00 2.66 -8.15
C PHE A 167 8.14 2.91 -9.66
N ASN A 168 8.41 1.87 -10.46
CA ASN A 168 8.49 1.95 -11.93
C ASN A 168 8.00 0.66 -12.60
N GLU A 169 6.74 0.64 -13.03
CA GLU A 169 6.09 -0.50 -13.71
C GLU A 169 6.73 -0.92 -15.03
N ASN A 170 7.47 -0.01 -15.65
CA ASN A 170 8.07 -0.18 -16.97
C ASN A 170 9.55 -0.61 -16.89
N ILE A 171 9.97 -1.17 -15.76
CA ILE A 171 11.33 -1.70 -15.63
C ILE A 171 11.58 -2.82 -16.66
N ALA A 172 12.52 -2.58 -17.57
CA ALA A 172 12.89 -3.54 -18.63
C ALA A 172 13.94 -4.57 -18.17
N THR A 173 14.56 -4.34 -17.02
CA THR A 173 15.59 -5.21 -16.46
C THR A 173 15.01 -6.57 -16.10
N VAL A 174 15.61 -7.64 -16.63
CA VAL A 174 15.36 -9.02 -16.20
C VAL A 174 16.50 -9.43 -15.25
N PRO A 175 16.23 -9.65 -13.96
CA PRO A 175 17.27 -10.06 -13.01
C PRO A 175 17.85 -11.44 -13.33
N SER A 176 19.09 -11.70 -12.93
CA SER A 176 19.75 -13.00 -13.18
C SER A 176 19.01 -14.18 -12.53
N TRP A 177 18.41 -13.97 -11.36
CA TRP A 177 17.60 -14.97 -10.65
C TRP A 177 16.24 -15.24 -11.29
N ALA A 178 15.85 -14.44 -12.29
CA ALA A 178 14.54 -14.52 -12.92
C ALA A 178 14.48 -15.50 -14.12
N ASN A 179 15.64 -15.97 -14.61
CA ASN A 179 15.71 -16.86 -15.77
C ASN A 179 15.44 -18.33 -15.44
#